data_AF-A0A926H8Q2-F1
#
_entry.id   AF-A0A926H8Q2-F1
#
_cell.length_a   1.000
_cell.length_b   1.000
_cell.length_c   1.000
_cell.angle_alpha   90.00
_cell.angle_beta   90.00
_cell.angle_gamma   90.00
#
_symmetry.space_group_name_H-M   'P 1'
#
loop_
_entity.id
_entity.type
_entity.pdbx_description
1 polymer ?
#
loop_
_entity_poly.entity_id
_entity_poly.type
_entity_poly.pdbx_seq_one_letter_code
_entity_poly.pdbx_strand_id
1 'polypeptide(L)'
;LLIATGIAPFILLLGKGLFIYIQDLASYFAPPISVIFLVGILWRKASARAANSTLIAGIVFGIVLKLITPQLPTNLSVLLTPFLNRAFVSWLFSLSVMVAVSLLGDRLNRKILADDIIWKPSYVRLSDEENNRHRGWQNFMVWWSIALALRVLVYFVYA
;
A
#
# COMPACT_ATOMS: atom_id res chain seq x y z
N LEU A 1 -23.98 -11.48 2.33
CA LEU A 1 -23.66 -12.76 1.64
C LEU A 1 -24.53 -12.97 0.40
N LEU A 2 -25.86 -13.03 0.53
CA LEU A 2 -26.76 -13.20 -0.62
C LEU A 2 -26.59 -12.16 -1.74
N ILE A 3 -26.37 -10.88 -1.38
CA ILE A 3 -26.10 -9.80 -2.34
C ILE A 3 -24.79 -10.05 -3.10
N ALA A 4 -23.75 -10.53 -2.43
CA ALA A 4 -22.46 -10.82 -3.06
C ALA A 4 -22.56 -12.02 -4.02
N THR A 5 -23.31 -13.07 -3.62
CA THR A 5 -23.57 -14.25 -4.45
C THR A 5 -24.37 -13.90 -5.71
N GLY A 6 -25.32 -12.97 -5.63
CA GLY A 6 -26.10 -12.52 -6.78
C GLY A 6 -25.31 -11.65 -7.78
N ILE A 7 -24.31 -10.90 -7.32
CA ILE A 7 -23.48 -10.03 -8.17
C ILE A 7 -22.33 -10.83 -8.85
N ALA A 8 -21.88 -11.93 -8.25
CA ALA A 8 -20.81 -12.77 -8.79
C ALA A 8 -20.97 -13.17 -10.27
N PRO A 9 -22.14 -13.65 -10.76
CA PRO A 9 -22.30 -13.99 -12.17
C PRO A 9 -22.24 -12.76 -13.10
N PHE A 10 -22.64 -11.58 -12.63
CA PHE A 10 -22.55 -10.34 -13.40
C PHE A 10 -21.10 -9.90 -13.64
N ILE A 11 -20.22 -10.14 -12.66
CA ILE A 11 -18.78 -9.84 -12.79
C ILE A 11 -18.10 -10.81 -13.76
N LEU A 12 -18.54 -12.08 -13.80
CA LEU A 12 -18.02 -13.06 -14.75
C LEU A 12 -18.40 -12.71 -16.21
N LEU A 13 -19.55 -12.07 -16.42
CA LEU A 13 -20.00 -11.59 -17.73
C LEU A 13 -19.20 -10.37 -18.25
N LEU A 14 -18.44 -9.66 -17.40
CA LEU A 14 -17.62 -8.50 -17.79
C LEU A 14 -16.32 -8.86 -18.53
N GLY A 15 -16.08 -10.15 -18.81
CA GLY A 15 -15.07 -10.65 -19.76
C GLY A 15 -13.60 -10.52 -19.33
N LYS A 16 -13.31 -9.78 -18.25
CA LYS A 16 -11.99 -9.70 -17.61
C LYS A 16 -12.09 -10.42 -16.28
N GLY A 17 -11.51 -11.62 -16.20
CA GLY A 17 -11.71 -12.55 -15.08
C GLY A 17 -11.72 -11.91 -13.68
N LEU A 18 -12.51 -12.49 -12.77
CA LEU A 18 -12.80 -11.95 -11.43
C LEU A 18 -11.56 -11.45 -10.66
N PHE A 19 -10.43 -12.15 -10.79
CA PHE A 19 -9.16 -11.73 -10.19
C PHE A 19 -8.69 -10.36 -10.66
N ILE A 20 -8.69 -10.10 -11.97
CA ILE A 20 -8.27 -8.81 -12.55
C ILE A 20 -9.19 -7.69 -12.07
N TYR A 21 -10.49 -7.96 -11.98
CA TYR A 21 -11.46 -6.99 -11.47
C TYR A 21 -11.17 -6.61 -10.00
N ILE A 22 -10.96 -7.61 -9.13
CA ILE A 22 -10.63 -7.37 -7.72
C ILE A 22 -9.29 -6.64 -7.58
N GLN A 23 -8.27 -7.01 -8.37
CA GLN A 23 -6.96 -6.34 -8.36
C GLN A 23 -7.05 -4.88 -8.84
N ASP A 24 -7.82 -4.61 -9.90
CA ASP A 24 -8.06 -3.24 -10.37
C ASP A 24 -8.83 -2.44 -9.31
N LEU A 25 -9.82 -3.03 -8.63
CA LEU A 25 -10.51 -2.36 -7.52
C LEU A 25 -9.57 -2.08 -6.35
N ALA A 26 -8.74 -3.05 -5.97
CA ALA A 26 -7.75 -2.90 -4.90
C ALA A 26 -6.74 -1.79 -5.22
N SER A 27 -6.43 -1.56 -6.51
CA SER A 27 -5.52 -0.50 -6.95
C SER A 27 -6.00 0.93 -6.63
N TYR A 28 -7.29 1.15 -6.34
CA TYR A 28 -7.81 2.45 -5.91
C TYR A 28 -7.64 2.70 -4.41
N PHE A 29 -7.75 1.65 -3.59
CA PHE A 29 -7.76 1.78 -2.13
C PHE A 29 -6.39 1.53 -1.50
N ALA A 30 -5.63 0.56 -2.03
CA ALA A 30 -4.34 0.19 -1.47
C ALA A 30 -3.33 1.36 -1.43
N PRO A 31 -3.19 2.21 -2.48
CA PRO A 31 -2.23 3.31 -2.46
C PRO A 31 -2.44 4.32 -1.31
N PRO A 32 -3.61 4.99 -1.16
CA PRO A 32 -3.78 5.96 -0.09
C PRO A 32 -3.69 5.34 1.30
N ILE A 33 -4.24 4.14 1.50
CA ILE A 33 -4.18 3.43 2.79
C ILE A 33 -2.73 3.16 3.17
N SER A 34 -1.93 2.64 2.22
CA SER A 34 -0.52 2.35 2.48
C SER A 34 0.29 3.61 2.83
N VAL A 35 0.03 4.75 2.19
CA VAL A 35 0.66 6.04 2.51
C VAL A 35 0.32 6.47 3.93
N ILE A 36 -0.96 6.40 4.32
CA ILE A 36 -1.41 6.82 5.65
C ILE A 36 -0.70 6.00 6.73
N PHE A 37 -0.62 4.69 6.58
CA PHE A 37 0.08 3.82 7.53
C PHE A 37 1.58 4.06 7.53
N LEU A 38 2.21 4.11 6.35
CA LEU A 38 3.66 4.30 6.23
C LEU A 38 4.09 5.63 6.85
N VAL A 39 3.42 6.72 6.48
CA VAL A 39 3.72 8.06 7.00
C VAL A 39 3.31 8.17 8.47
N GLY A 40 2.20 7.55 8.89
CA GLY A 40 1.76 7.53 10.27
C GLY A 40 2.77 6.89 11.23
N ILE A 41 3.43 5.81 10.80
CA ILE A 41 4.44 5.11 11.60
C ILE A 41 5.80 5.80 11.54
N LEU A 42 6.20 6.30 10.37
CA LEU A 42 7.56 6.82 10.15
C LEU A 42 7.71 8.32 10.44
N TRP A 43 6.63 9.10 10.45
CA TRP A 43 6.72 10.56 10.50
C TRP A 43 5.89 11.20 11.61
N ARG A 44 6.60 11.85 12.55
CA ARG A 44 5.99 12.53 13.71
C ARG A 44 5.04 13.68 13.37
N LYS A 45 5.09 14.18 12.13
CA LYS A 45 4.22 15.27 11.67
C LYS A 45 2.94 14.76 10.99
N ALA A 46 2.74 13.44 10.90
CA ALA A 46 1.49 12.86 10.43
C ALA A 46 0.30 13.40 11.26
N SER A 47 -0.79 13.73 10.58
CA SER A 47 -1.99 14.30 11.20
C SER A 47 -3.22 13.51 10.79
N ALA A 48 -4.18 13.31 11.70
CA ALA A 48 -5.44 12.64 11.40
C ALA A 48 -6.23 13.36 10.29
N ARG A 49 -6.15 14.70 10.23
CA ARG A 49 -6.76 15.49 9.16
C ARG A 49 -6.11 15.19 7.80
N ALA A 50 -4.77 15.08 7.79
CA ALA A 50 -4.01 14.72 6.59
C ALA A 50 -4.32 13.30 6.12
N ALA A 51 -4.51 12.36 7.05
CA ALA A 51 -4.90 11.00 6.72
C ALA A 51 -6.26 10.94 6.01
N ASN A 52 -7.28 11.60 6.57
CA ASN A 52 -8.62 11.64 5.95
C ASN A 52 -8.60 12.33 4.58
N SER A 53 -7.91 13.47 4.45
CA SER A 53 -7.81 14.16 3.15
C SER A 53 -7.08 13.32 2.12
N THR A 54 -6.03 12.61 2.51
CA THR A 54 -5.26 11.72 1.62
C THR A 54 -6.10 10.54 1.16
N LEU A 55 -6.91 9.95 2.04
CA LEU A 55 -7.78 8.83 1.70
C LEU A 55 -8.79 9.23 0.63
N ILE A 56 -9.50 10.32 0.86
CA ILE A 56 -10.54 10.80 -0.06
C ILE A 56 -9.90 11.26 -1.37
N ALA A 57 -8.87 12.10 -1.31
CA ALA A 57 -8.20 12.62 -2.50
C ALA A 57 -7.55 11.49 -3.32
N GLY A 58 -6.92 10.51 -2.66
CA GLY A 58 -6.28 9.38 -3.33
C GLY A 58 -7.26 8.48 -4.08
N ILE A 59 -8.41 8.17 -3.47
CA ILE A 59 -9.46 7.37 -4.13
C ILE A 59 -10.02 8.14 -5.35
N VAL A 60 -10.36 9.42 -5.17
CA VAL A 60 -10.86 10.26 -6.26
C VAL A 60 -9.84 10.36 -7.39
N PHE A 61 -8.57 10.61 -7.06
CA PHE A 61 -7.50 10.69 -8.04
C PHE A 61 -7.30 9.37 -8.78
N GLY A 62 -7.32 8.22 -8.10
CA GLY A 62 -7.21 6.91 -8.74
C GLY A 62 -8.34 6.63 -9.75
N ILE A 63 -9.57 7.04 -9.42
CA ILE A 63 -10.72 6.93 -10.33
C ILE A 63 -10.54 7.87 -11.53
N VAL A 64 -10.19 9.13 -11.29
CA VAL A 64 -9.94 10.11 -12.36
C VAL A 64 -8.81 9.62 -13.27
N LEU A 65 -7.72 9.11 -12.70
CA LEU A 65 -6.58 8.57 -13.45
C LEU A 65 -7.02 7.46 -14.39
N LYS A 66 -7.89 6.54 -13.96
CA LYS A 66 -8.48 5.51 -14.83
C LYS A 66 -9.28 6.11 -15.99
N LEU A 67 -10.09 7.13 -15.72
CA LEU A 67 -10.95 7.76 -16.73
C LEU A 67 -10.17 8.55 -17.78
N ILE A 68 -9.07 9.20 -17.37
CA ILE A 68 -8.23 9.98 -18.29
C ILE A 68 -7.23 9.11 -19.05
N THR A 69 -6.82 7.95 -18.52
CA THR A 69 -5.80 7.06 -19.15
C THR A 69 -6.03 6.82 -20.64
N PRO A 70 -7.27 6.57 -21.14
CA PRO A 70 -7.54 6.39 -22.57
C PRO A 70 -7.40 7.65 -23.42
N GLN A 71 -7.46 8.83 -22.80
CA GLN A 71 -7.41 10.15 -23.46
C GLN A 71 -5.98 10.70 -23.55
N LEU A 72 -5.04 10.05 -22.86
CA LEU A 72 -3.63 10.44 -22.84
C LEU A 72 -2.88 9.98 -24.11
N PRO A 73 -1.76 10.65 -24.44
CA PRO A 73 -0.87 10.22 -25.52
C PRO A 73 -0.48 8.75 -25.39
N THR A 74 -0.31 8.07 -26.53
CA THR A 74 -0.13 6.60 -26.61
C THR A 74 1.00 6.07 -25.72
N ASN A 75 2.09 6.83 -25.59
CA ASN A 75 3.22 6.51 -24.72
C ASN A 75 2.84 6.50 -23.22
N LEU A 76 2.02 7.45 -22.78
CA LEU A 76 1.61 7.55 -21.37
C LEU A 76 0.44 6.62 -21.05
N SER A 77 -0.47 6.40 -22.01
CA SER A 77 -1.57 5.46 -21.84
C SER A 77 -1.06 4.01 -21.71
N VAL A 78 -0.07 3.57 -22.51
CA VAL A 78 0.53 2.24 -22.36
C VAL A 78 1.19 2.05 -20.99
N LEU A 79 1.88 3.07 -20.49
CA LEU A 79 2.49 3.04 -19.16
C LEU A 79 1.45 2.96 -18.03
N LEU A 80 0.31 3.66 -18.18
CA LEU A 80 -0.75 3.72 -17.18
C LEU A 80 -1.86 2.68 -17.39
N THR A 81 -1.82 1.86 -18.44
CA THR A 81 -2.83 0.80 -18.63
C THR A 81 -2.78 -0.26 -17.52
N PRO A 82 -1.59 -0.76 -17.12
CA PRO A 82 -1.45 -1.70 -16.00
C PRO A 82 -1.96 -1.11 -14.68
N PHE A 83 -2.76 -1.89 -13.93
CA PHE A 83 -3.31 -1.45 -12.65
C PHE A 83 -2.21 -1.15 -11.61
N LEU A 84 -1.08 -1.86 -11.64
CA LEU A 84 0.08 -1.63 -10.76
C LEU A 84 0.75 -0.28 -11.00
N ASN A 85 0.94 0.11 -12.26
CA ASN A 85 1.54 1.41 -12.58
C ASN A 85 0.61 2.56 -12.18
N ARG A 86 -0.71 2.40 -12.37
CA ARG A 86 -1.71 3.35 -11.85
C ARG A 86 -1.70 3.42 -10.33
N ALA A 87 -1.59 2.28 -9.64
CA ALA A 87 -1.48 2.22 -8.20
C ALA A 87 -0.25 3.00 -7.70
N PHE A 88 0.89 2.85 -8.38
CA PHE A 88 2.12 3.57 -8.04
C PHE A 88 1.99 5.09 -8.22
N VAL A 89 1.40 5.56 -9.33
CA VAL A 89 1.17 7.00 -9.53
C VAL A 89 0.19 7.55 -8.48
N SER A 90 -0.85 6.79 -8.17
CA SER A 90 -1.82 7.15 -7.12
C SER A 90 -1.14 7.19 -5.75
N TRP A 91 -0.19 6.30 -5.49
CA TRP A 91 0.61 6.28 -4.26
C TRP A 91 1.46 7.54 -4.12
N LEU A 92 2.16 7.96 -5.18
CA LEU A 92 2.96 9.19 -5.18
C LEU A 92 2.08 10.43 -4.96
N PHE A 93 0.92 10.48 -5.60
CA PHE A 93 -0.05 11.56 -5.38
C PHE A 93 -0.53 11.59 -3.94
N SER A 94 -0.96 10.44 -3.40
CA SER A 94 -1.39 10.33 -2.00
C SER A 94 -0.28 10.73 -1.02
N LEU A 95 0.97 10.33 -1.28
CA LEU A 95 2.12 10.74 -0.47
C LEU A 95 2.30 12.26 -0.48
N SER A 96 2.18 12.88 -1.65
CA SER A 96 2.28 14.32 -1.81
C SER A 96 1.17 15.06 -1.04
N VAL A 97 -0.08 14.60 -1.13
CA VAL A 97 -1.22 15.16 -0.39
C VAL A 97 -1.02 15.00 1.12
N MET A 98 -0.61 13.81 1.57
CA MET A 98 -0.35 13.53 2.98
C MET A 98 0.70 14.48 3.54
N VAL A 99 1.82 14.65 2.81
CA VAL A 99 2.90 15.55 3.21
C VAL A 99 2.44 17.00 3.23
N ALA A 100 1.80 17.48 2.17
CA ALA A 100 1.33 18.86 2.07
C ALA A 100 0.34 19.21 3.19
N VAL A 101 -0.69 18.38 3.41
CA VAL A 101 -1.71 18.64 4.44
C VAL A 101 -1.15 18.47 5.85
N SER A 102 -0.20 17.55 6.08
CA SER A 102 0.46 17.41 7.37
C SER A 102 1.34 18.62 7.74
N LEU A 103 1.98 19.25 6.75
CA LEU A 103 2.79 20.45 6.94
C LEU A 103 1.93 21.69 7.19
N LEU A 104 0.81 21.83 6.48
CA LEU A 104 -0.15 22.92 6.65
C LEU A 104 -1.02 22.74 7.91
N GLY A 105 -1.23 21.49 8.36
CA GLY A 105 -2.05 21.16 9.50
C GLY A 105 -1.43 21.57 10.84
N ASP A 106 -2.27 22.07 11.74
CA ASP A 106 -1.85 22.72 12.98
C ASP A 106 -1.26 21.77 14.05
N ARG A 107 -0.36 22.28 14.89
CA ARG A 107 0.55 21.50 15.79
C ARG A 107 -0.12 20.86 17.01
N LEU A 108 -1.37 21.20 17.29
CA LEU A 108 -1.91 21.09 18.64
C LEU A 108 -2.18 19.65 19.11
N ASN A 109 -2.55 18.72 18.21
CA ASN A 109 -2.86 17.32 18.56
C ASN A 109 -1.69 16.33 18.35
N ARG A 110 -0.49 16.82 18.00
CA ARG A 110 0.65 15.97 17.60
C ARG A 110 1.38 15.28 18.76
N LYS A 111 1.32 15.80 19.98
CA LYS A 111 2.16 15.29 21.09
C LYS A 111 1.59 14.07 21.82
N ILE A 112 0.28 13.91 21.90
CA ILE A 112 -0.35 12.94 22.82
C ILE A 112 -0.38 11.51 22.24
N LEU A 113 -0.35 11.35 20.91
CA LEU A 113 -0.43 10.04 20.22
C LEU A 113 0.91 9.58 19.60
N ALA A 114 1.89 10.48 19.51
CA ALA A 114 3.12 10.26 18.75
C ALA A 114 4.14 9.36 19.46
N ASP A 115 4.27 9.46 20.79
CA ASP A 115 5.42 8.85 21.45
C ASP A 115 5.35 7.32 21.61
N ASP A 116 4.16 6.72 21.45
CA ASP A 116 3.98 5.26 21.57
C ASP A 116 3.89 4.53 20.20
N ILE A 117 3.40 5.21 19.15
CA ILE A 117 3.13 4.59 17.84
C ILE A 117 4.30 4.78 16.85
N ILE A 118 5.11 5.82 17.02
CA ILE A 118 6.16 6.16 16.05
C ILE A 118 7.31 5.16 16.16
N TRP A 119 7.73 4.65 15.00
CA TRP A 119 8.86 3.72 14.93
C TRP A 119 10.13 4.37 15.50
N LYS A 120 10.79 3.64 16.41
CA LYS A 120 12.06 4.02 17.02
C LYS A 120 13.13 2.99 16.61
N PRO A 121 14.36 3.42 16.26
CA PRO A 121 15.47 2.50 15.96
C PRO A 121 15.77 1.50 17.10
N SER A 122 15.39 1.82 18.33
CA SER A 122 15.53 0.92 19.49
C SER A 122 14.73 -0.38 19.36
N TYR A 123 13.61 -0.40 18.63
CA TYR A 123 12.80 -1.61 18.42
C TYR A 123 13.44 -2.66 17.50
N VAL A 124 14.52 -2.29 16.79
CA VAL A 124 15.25 -3.24 15.94
C VAL A 124 16.07 -4.23 16.77
N ARG A 125 16.49 -3.83 17.99
CA ARG A 125 17.25 -4.70 18.88
C ARG A 125 16.27 -5.44 19.79
N LEU A 126 16.11 -6.72 19.51
CA LEU A 126 15.46 -7.67 20.44
C LEU A 126 16.32 -7.79 21.71
N SER A 127 15.70 -8.02 22.86
CA SER A 127 16.46 -8.30 24.08
C SER A 127 17.27 -9.58 23.90
N ASP A 128 18.42 -9.67 24.58
CA ASP A 128 19.29 -10.86 24.47
C ASP A 128 18.59 -12.16 24.90
N GLU A 129 17.51 -12.06 25.68
CA GLU A 129 16.64 -13.17 26.09
C GLU A 129 15.73 -13.67 24.95
N GLU A 130 15.07 -12.78 24.20
CA GLU A 130 14.26 -13.17 23.04
C GLU A 130 15.13 -13.73 21.92
N ASN A 131 16.30 -13.16 21.70
CA ASN A 131 17.24 -13.64 20.69
C ASN A 131 17.72 -15.07 20.99
N ASN A 132 17.94 -15.40 22.27
CA ASN A 132 18.31 -16.75 22.68
C ASN A 132 17.13 -17.75 22.56
N ARG A 133 15.89 -17.29 22.70
CA ARG A 133 14.68 -18.11 22.54
C ARG A 133 14.39 -18.48 21.08
N HIS A 134 14.85 -17.70 20.12
CA HIS A 134 14.65 -17.92 18.68
C HIS A 134 15.85 -18.58 17.96
N ARG A 135 16.71 -19.33 18.65
CA ARG A 135 17.88 -19.99 18.03
C ARG A 135 17.51 -21.24 17.22
N GLY A 136 18.28 -21.50 16.16
CA GLY A 136 18.14 -22.69 15.31
C GLY A 136 16.98 -22.59 14.31
N TRP A 137 16.09 -23.60 14.30
CA TRP A 137 14.95 -23.70 13.38
C TRP A 137 13.81 -22.72 13.69
N GLN A 138 13.83 -22.09 14.86
CA GLN A 138 12.89 -21.03 15.22
C GLN A 138 13.38 -19.63 14.81
N ASN A 139 14.55 -19.56 14.17
CA ASN A 139 15.11 -18.30 13.70
C ASN A 139 14.38 -17.81 12.44
N PHE A 140 13.76 -16.64 12.55
CA PHE A 140 13.11 -15.96 11.43
C PHE A 140 14.03 -15.80 10.21
N MET A 141 15.32 -15.55 10.41
CA MET A 141 16.28 -15.35 9.31
C MET A 141 16.47 -16.61 8.46
N VAL A 142 16.41 -17.80 9.07
CA VAL A 142 16.56 -19.08 8.35
C VAL A 142 15.40 -19.26 7.39
N TRP A 143 14.17 -19.12 7.88
CA TRP A 143 12.96 -19.24 7.05
C TRP A 143 12.87 -18.14 5.98
N TRP A 144 13.29 -16.92 6.30
CA TRP A 144 13.33 -15.83 5.33
C TRP A 144 14.33 -16.10 4.20
N SER A 145 15.50 -16.65 4.53
CA SER A 145 16.53 -17.04 3.54
C SER A 145 16.06 -18.18 2.65
N ILE A 146 15.41 -19.21 3.21
CA ILE A 146 14.82 -20.31 2.44
C ILE A 146 13.76 -19.79 1.47
N ALA A 147 12.85 -18.94 1.94
CA ALA A 147 11.80 -18.35 1.10
C ALA A 147 12.39 -17.50 -0.05
N LEU A 148 13.46 -16.74 0.23
CA LEU A 148 14.19 -15.97 -0.78
C LEU A 148 14.84 -16.90 -1.82
N ALA A 149 15.57 -17.92 -1.36
CA ALA A 149 16.25 -18.87 -2.24
C ALA A 149 15.27 -19.59 -3.16
N LEU A 150 14.11 -20.00 -2.62
CA LEU A 150 13.05 -20.63 -3.41
C LEU A 150 12.50 -19.69 -4.49
N ARG A 151 12.23 -18.41 -4.16
CA ARG A 151 11.75 -17.43 -5.15
C ARG A 151 12.76 -17.20 -6.25
N VAL A 152 14.04 -17.07 -5.90
CA VAL A 152 15.13 -16.87 -6.85
C VAL A 152 15.29 -18.09 -7.76
N LEU A 153 15.22 -19.31 -7.20
CA LEU A 153 15.28 -20.55 -7.97
C LEU A 153 14.15 -20.64 -9.00
N VAL A 154 12.91 -20.38 -8.59
CA VAL A 154 11.75 -20.35 -9.50
C VAL A 154 11.98 -19.32 -10.60
N TYR A 155 12.47 -18.13 -10.28
CA TYR A 155 12.79 -17.14 -11.30
C TYR A 155 13.82 -17.68 -12.30
N PHE A 156 14.93 -18.28 -11.87
CA PHE A 156 15.93 -18.82 -12.80
C PHE A 156 15.46 -20.01 -13.64
N VAL A 157 14.49 -20.79 -13.16
CA VAL A 157 13.95 -21.95 -13.90
C VAL A 157 12.94 -21.52 -14.96
N TYR A 158 12.20 -20.43 -14.72
CA TYR A 158 11.08 -19.99 -15.55
C TYR A 158 11.29 -18.64 -16.27
N ALA A 159 12.43 -17.97 -16.05
CA ALA A 159 12.86 -16.77 -16.80
C ALA A 159 13.71 -17.18 -18.01
#